data_AF-A0A1T4QM59-F1
#
_entry.id   AF-A0A1T4QM59-F1
#
_cell.length_a   1.000
_cell.length_b   1.000
_cell.length_c   1.000
_cell.angle_alpha   90.00
_cell.angle_beta   90.00
_cell.angle_gamma   90.00
#
_symmetry.space_group_name_H-M   'P 1'
#
loop_
_entity.id
_entity.type
_entity.pdbx_description
1 polymer ?
#
loop_
_entity_poly.entity_id
_entity_poly.type
_entity_poly.pdbx_seq_one_letter_code
_entity_poly.pdbx_strand_id
1 'polypeptide(L)'
;MAFGTSVVNLAPEEFFCFADMVVRLSDNSDPLYQEHEKSICLPLPADHVMMLLTPAEVRSLARMVLEVQALLEAYAILDAASPCSSED
;
A
#
# COMPACT_ATOMS: atom_id res chain seq x y z
N MET A 1 2.22 12.16 -25.67
CA MET A 1 2.42 11.12 -24.64
C MET A 1 1.04 10.73 -24.16
N ALA A 2 0.60 9.50 -24.39
CA ALA A 2 -0.63 9.01 -23.78
C ALA A 2 -0.33 8.76 -22.30
N PHE A 3 -0.93 9.55 -21.40
CA PHE A 3 -0.98 9.21 -19.98
C PHE A 3 -1.91 8.00 -19.85
N GLY A 4 -1.33 6.81 -19.98
CA GLY A 4 -2.03 5.56 -19.69
C GLY A 4 -2.02 5.34 -18.19
N THR A 5 -3.19 5.33 -17.56
CA THR A 5 -3.36 4.77 -16.22
C THR A 5 -3.34 3.25 -16.33
N SER A 6 -2.34 2.60 -15.75
CA SER A 6 -2.34 1.15 -15.56
C SER A 6 -2.92 0.84 -14.19
N VAL A 7 -3.88 -0.08 -14.13
CA VAL A 7 -4.40 -0.62 -12.86
C VAL A 7 -3.63 -1.89 -12.56
N VAL A 8 -3.08 -1.97 -11.34
CA VAL A 8 -2.45 -3.20 -10.83
C VAL A 8 -3.40 -3.78 -9.80
N ASN A 9 -3.83 -5.01 -10.02
CA ASN A 9 -4.67 -5.74 -9.08
C ASN A 9 -3.76 -6.61 -8.22
N LEU A 10 -3.86 -6.46 -6.90
CA LEU A 10 -3.12 -7.27 -5.94
C LEU A 10 -4.08 -8.20 -5.22
N ALA A 11 -3.72 -9.47 -5.09
CA ALA A 11 -4.38 -10.37 -4.15
C ALA A 11 -4.19 -9.85 -2.70
N PRO A 12 -5.05 -10.21 -1.74
CA PRO A 12 -4.94 -9.71 -0.37
C PRO A 12 -3.54 -9.92 0.25
N GLU A 13 -2.97 -11.11 0.08
CA GLU A 13 -1.63 -11.45 0.59
C GLU A 13 -0.53 -10.59 -0.04
N GLU A 14 -0.62 -10.34 -1.35
CA GLU A 14 0.29 -9.48 -2.10
C GLU A 14 0.17 -8.02 -1.65
N PHE A 15 -1.05 -7.56 -1.38
CA PHE A 15 -1.31 -6.23 -0.83
C PHE A 15 -0.67 -6.07 0.56
N PHE A 16 -0.81 -7.03 1.46
CA PHE A 16 -0.19 -6.95 2.79
C PHE A 16 1.35 -6.94 2.70
N CYS A 17 1.94 -7.75 1.82
CA CYS A 17 3.38 -7.74 1.57
C CYS A 17 3.86 -6.39 1.00
N PHE A 18 3.13 -5.86 0.01
CA PHE A 18 3.40 -4.55 -0.57
C PHE A 18 3.31 -3.44 0.49
N ALA A 19 2.28 -3.47 1.32
CA ALA A 19 2.06 -2.46 2.35
C ALA A 19 3.17 -2.48 3.42
N ASP A 20 3.61 -3.66 3.89
CA ASP A 20 4.77 -3.76 4.81
C ASP A 20 6.03 -3.14 4.20
N MET A 21 6.30 -3.46 2.92
CA MET A 21 7.47 -2.91 2.22
C MET A 21 7.40 -1.38 2.11
N VAL A 22 6.23 -0.81 1.76
CA VAL A 22 6.05 0.65 1.64
C VAL A 22 6.24 1.34 2.99
N VAL A 23 5.66 0.81 4.07
CA VAL A 23 5.77 1.39 5.43
C VAL A 23 7.22 1.36 5.90
N ARG A 24 7.93 0.25 5.70
CA ARG A 24 9.35 0.15 6.05
C ARG A 24 10.22 1.14 5.26
N LEU A 25 9.86 1.44 4.02
CA LEU A 25 10.57 2.44 3.22
C LEU A 25 10.25 3.87 3.65
N SER A 26 9.03 4.17 4.10
CA SER A 26 8.70 5.49 4.64
C SER A 26 9.45 5.79 5.93
N ASP A 27 9.59 4.80 6.82
CA ASP A 27 10.23 4.99 8.13
C ASP A 27 11.75 5.22 8.03
N ASN A 28 12.38 4.70 6.98
CA ASN A 28 13.81 4.89 6.70
C ASN A 28 14.12 6.19 5.94
N SER A 29 13.10 6.96 5.53
CA SER A 29 13.29 8.23 4.84
C SER A 29 13.51 9.37 5.86
N ASP A 30 14.76 9.82 6.01
CA ASP A 30 15.12 10.89 6.94
C ASP A 30 14.42 12.21 6.54
N PRO A 31 13.60 12.81 7.43
CA PRO A 31 12.84 14.03 7.12
C PRO A 31 13.71 15.25 6.80
N LEU A 32 15.01 15.24 7.15
CA LEU A 32 15.95 16.33 6.87
C LEU A 32 16.53 16.32 5.45
N TYR A 33 16.39 15.23 4.69
CA TYR A 33 16.94 15.08 3.33
C TYR A 33 15.91 15.38 2.24
N GLN A 34 15.36 16.60 2.22
CA GLN A 34 14.47 17.05 1.13
C GLN A 34 15.20 17.68 -0.07
N GLU A 35 16.45 18.14 0.09
CA GLU A 35 17.12 18.90 -0.99
C GLU A 35 17.69 18.04 -2.13
N HIS A 36 17.79 16.72 -1.95
CA HIS A 36 18.36 15.79 -2.94
C HIS A 36 17.51 14.52 -3.06
N GLU A 37 16.19 14.67 -3.23
CA GLU A 37 15.26 13.53 -3.34
C GLU A 37 15.62 12.66 -4.56
N LYS A 38 16.29 11.53 -4.30
CA LYS A 38 16.47 10.47 -5.28
C LYS A 38 15.19 9.67 -5.39
N SER A 39 14.81 9.34 -6.61
CA SER A 39 13.69 8.45 -6.88
C SER A 39 13.98 7.05 -6.29
N ILE A 40 12.98 6.48 -5.65
CA ILE A 40 12.97 5.13 -5.08
C ILE A 40 12.29 4.21 -6.09
N CYS A 41 12.95 3.10 -6.43
CA CYS A 41 12.37 2.06 -7.26
C CYS A 41 11.77 0.96 -6.37
N LEU A 42 10.45 0.82 -6.40
CA LEU A 42 9.69 -0.15 -5.62
C LEU A 42 9.20 -1.29 -6.53
N PRO A 43 9.59 -2.56 -6.30
CA PRO A 43 9.09 -3.67 -7.09
C PRO A 43 7.63 -3.98 -6.74
N LEU A 44 6.78 -4.16 -7.75
CA LEU A 44 5.41 -4.63 -7.54
C LEU A 44 5.34 -6.16 -7.53
N PRO A 45 4.51 -6.78 -6.65
CA PRO A 45 4.42 -8.23 -6.53
C PRO A 45 3.96 -8.96 -7.81
N ALA A 46 3.05 -8.36 -8.59
CA ALA A 46 2.26 -9.10 -9.57
C ALA A 46 2.79 -9.11 -11.02
N ASP A 47 3.61 -8.13 -11.45
CA ASP A 47 3.77 -7.90 -12.91
C ASP A 47 5.21 -7.62 -13.41
N HIS A 48 6.24 -7.91 -12.62
CA HIS A 48 7.63 -7.47 -12.93
C HIS A 48 7.73 -5.95 -13.21
N VAL A 49 6.78 -5.16 -12.74
CA VAL A 49 6.73 -3.71 -12.87
C VAL A 49 7.41 -3.08 -11.67
N MET A 50 8.12 -1.99 -11.90
CA MET A 50 8.70 -1.15 -10.85
C MET A 50 7.92 0.16 -10.79
N MET A 51 7.52 0.58 -9.59
CA MET A 51 7.05 1.94 -9.34
C MET A 51 8.24 2.84 -9.03
N LEU A 52 8.28 4.01 -9.64
CA LEU A 52 9.29 5.04 -9.39
C LEU A 52 8.64 6.16 -8.59
N LEU A 53 9.09 6.35 -7.34
CA LEU A 53 8.44 7.24 -6.38
C LEU A 53 9.46 8.20 -5.75
N THR A 54 9.05 9.42 -5.49
CA THR A 54 9.77 10.33 -4.59
C THR A 54 9.57 9.92 -3.12
N PRO A 55 10.47 10.32 -2.20
CA PRO A 55 10.27 10.09 -0.77
C PRO A 55 8.95 10.67 -0.23
N ALA A 56 8.51 11.82 -0.76
CA ALA A 56 7.21 12.39 -0.41
C ALA A 56 6.03 11.50 -0.84
N GLU A 57 6.09 10.95 -2.05
CA GLU A 57 5.09 10.01 -2.56
C GLU A 57 5.09 8.69 -1.78
N VAL A 58 6.26 8.17 -1.39
CA VAL A 58 6.36 6.98 -0.53
C VAL A 58 5.68 7.22 0.82
N ARG A 59 5.90 8.37 1.46
CA ARG A 59 5.22 8.72 2.72
C ARG A 59 3.70 8.84 2.55
N SER A 60 3.25 9.44 1.46
CA SER A 60 1.81 9.53 1.15
C SER A 60 1.21 8.14 0.91
N LEU A 61 1.93 7.28 0.18
CA LEU A 61 1.51 5.91 -0.11
C LEU A 61 1.47 5.06 1.16
N ALA A 62 2.48 5.17 2.02
CA ALA A 62 2.53 4.49 3.33
C ALA A 62 1.30 4.81 4.18
N ARG A 63 0.91 6.09 4.23
CA ARG A 63 -0.32 6.48 4.93
C ARG A 63 -1.56 5.84 4.33
N MET A 64 -1.71 5.88 3.01
CA MET A 64 -2.87 5.29 2.34
C MET A 64 -2.98 3.78 2.58
N VAL A 65 -1.86 3.04 2.48
CA VAL A 65 -1.89 1.57 2.69
C VAL A 65 -2.22 1.21 4.14
N LEU A 66 -1.74 1.98 5.13
CA LEU A 66 -2.10 1.78 6.54
C LEU A 66 -3.59 2.04 6.80
N GLU A 67 -4.15 3.10 6.20
CA GLU A 67 -5.59 3.39 6.31
C GLU A 67 -6.45 2.27 5.69
N VAL A 68 -6.03 1.73 4.54
CA VAL A 68 -6.70 0.57 3.92
C VAL A 68 -6.55 -0.70 4.76
N GLN A 69 -5.37 -0.98 5.31
CA GLN A 69 -5.17 -2.12 6.21
C GLN A 69 -6.10 -2.06 7.43
N ALA A 70 -6.17 -0.90 8.10
CA ALA A 70 -7.05 -0.69 9.24
C ALA A 70 -8.53 -0.89 8.87
N LEU A 71 -8.94 -0.43 7.67
CA LEU A 71 -10.29 -0.62 7.17
C LEU A 71 -10.61 -2.10 6.91
N LEU A 72 -9.70 -2.84 6.28
CA LEU A 72 -9.85 -4.28 6.04
C LEU A 72 -9.92 -5.07 7.35
N GLU A 73 -9.11 -4.71 8.34
CA GLU A 73 -9.16 -5.32 9.68
C GLU A 73 -10.51 -5.03 10.36
N ALA A 74 -11.01 -3.79 10.29
CA ALA A 74 -12.32 -3.44 10.83
C ALA A 74 -13.44 -4.27 10.19
N TYR A 75 -13.41 -4.47 8.87
CA TYR A 75 -14.37 -5.34 8.19
C TYR A 75 -14.26 -6.79 8.65
N ALA A 76 -13.05 -7.34 8.76
CA ALA A 76 -12.85 -8.70 9.26
C ALA A 76 -13.39 -8.89 10.69
N ILE A 77 -13.22 -7.88 11.56
CA ILE A 77 -13.79 -7.89 12.92
C ILE A 77 -15.32 -7.88 12.86
N LEU A 78 -15.92 -7.02 12.03
CA LEU A 78 -17.38 -6.94 11.88
C LEU A 78 -17.98 -8.23 11.32
N ASP A 79 -17.33 -8.83 10.32
CA ASP A 79 -17.75 -10.11 9.75
C ASP A 79 -17.67 -11.24 10.77
N ALA A 80 -16.60 -11.30 11.57
CA ALA A 80 -16.46 -12.28 12.64
C ALA A 80 -17.45 -12.05 13.79
N ALA A 81 -17.82 -10.80 14.06
CA ALA A 81 -18.78 -10.41 15.08
C ALA A 81 -20.24 -10.52 14.59
N SER A 82 -20.47 -10.71 13.30
CA SER A 82 -21.79 -10.97 12.75
C SER A 82 -22.21 -12.38 13.19
N PRO A 83 -23.13 -12.52 14.17
CA PRO A 83 -23.73 -13.82 14.39
C PRO A 83 -24.42 -14.17 13.07
N CYS A 84 -24.25 -15.39 12.58
CA CYS A 84 -24.97 -15.87 11.41
C CYS A 84 -26.37 -15.24 11.40
N SER A 85 -26.73 -14.55 10.32
CA SER A 85 -28.09 -14.63 9.84
C SER A 85 -28.39 -16.13 9.79
N SER A 86 -28.98 -16.62 10.88
CA SER A 86 -29.65 -17.91 10.91
C SER A 86 -30.77 -17.76 9.91
N GLU A 87 -30.44 -18.07 8.65
CA GLU A 87 -31.39 -18.41 7.61
C GLU A 87 -32.18 -19.62 8.12
N ASP A 88 -33.50 -19.41 8.21
CA ASP A 88 -34.64 -20.35 8.25
C ASP A 88 -34.63 -21.56 9.21
#